data_AF-A0A0E0Y1X6-F1
#
_entry.id   AF-A0A0E0Y1X6-F1
#
_cell.length_a   1.000
_cell.length_b   1.000
_cell.length_c   1.000
_cell.angle_alpha   90.00
_cell.angle_beta   90.00
_cell.angle_gamma   90.00
#
_symmetry.space_group_name_H-M   'P 1'
#
loop_
_entity.id
_entity.type
_entity.pdbx_description
1 polymer ?
#
loop_
_entity_poly.entity_id
_entity_poly.type
_entity_poly.pdbx_seq_one_letter_code
_entity_poly.pdbx_strand_id
1 'polypeptide(L)'
;MPPSLRKAVAAAIGGGAIATASVLITGPSGNDGLEGVSYIPYKDIVGVWTVCHGHTGKDIMLGKTYTEAECKALLNKDLATVARQINPYIEVDIPETTRGALYSFVYNVGAGNFRTSTLLRKINQGDIKGACDQLRRWTYAGGKQWKGLMTRREIEREVCLWGQQ
;
A
#
# COMPACT_ATOMS: atom_id res chain seq x y z
N MET A 1 -11.49 2.61 9.88
CA MET A 1 -11.27 3.42 8.66
C MET A 1 -12.50 4.27 8.37
N PRO A 2 -12.45 5.34 7.55
CA PRO A 2 -13.64 6.10 7.15
C PRO A 2 -14.69 5.21 6.47
N PRO A 3 -16.01 5.42 6.68
CA PRO A 3 -17.06 4.61 6.07
C PRO A 3 -17.02 4.60 4.53
N SER A 4 -16.64 5.73 3.90
CA SER A 4 -16.47 5.85 2.45
C SER A 4 -15.39 4.89 1.94
N LEU A 5 -14.21 4.91 2.58
CA LEU A 5 -13.11 4.01 2.25
C LEU A 5 -13.50 2.54 2.46
N ARG A 6 -14.21 2.23 3.55
CA ARG A 6 -14.68 0.86 3.81
C ARG A 6 -15.59 0.34 2.69
N LYS A 7 -16.54 1.16 2.22
CA LYS A 7 -17.42 0.81 1.10
C LYS A 7 -16.64 0.62 -0.20
N ALA A 8 -15.67 1.50 -0.48
CA ALA A 8 -14.83 1.41 -1.66
C ALA A 8 -13.97 0.14 -1.66
N VAL A 9 -13.36 -0.20 -0.52
CA VAL A 9 -12.61 -1.45 -0.35
C VAL A 9 -13.53 -2.64 -0.59
N ALA A 10 -14.71 -2.69 0.03
CA ALA A 10 -15.66 -3.78 -0.16
C ALA A 10 -16.03 -4.00 -1.64
N ALA A 11 -16.24 -2.91 -2.39
CA ALA A 11 -16.52 -2.98 -3.83
C ALA A 11 -15.31 -3.47 -4.65
N ALA A 12 -14.08 -3.22 -4.20
CA ALA A 12 -12.86 -3.60 -4.90
C ALA A 12 -12.42 -5.05 -4.65
N ILE A 13 -12.95 -5.74 -3.62
CA ILE A 13 -12.55 -7.11 -3.26
C ILE A 13 -12.72 -8.08 -4.44
N GLY A 14 -13.80 -7.95 -5.22
CA GLY A 14 -14.05 -8.79 -6.40
C GLY A 14 -13.00 -8.63 -7.51
N GLY A 15 -12.24 -7.52 -7.52
CA GLY A 15 -11.11 -7.28 -8.41
C GLY A 15 -9.76 -7.80 -7.89
N GLY A 16 -9.74 -8.48 -6.74
CA GLY A 16 -8.54 -9.07 -6.13
C GLY A 16 -7.63 -8.08 -5.40
N ALA A 17 -6.47 -8.58 -4.97
CA ALA A 17 -5.55 -7.85 -4.11
C ALA A 17 -5.02 -6.53 -4.72
N ILE A 18 -4.78 -6.48 -6.04
CA ILE A 18 -4.33 -5.24 -6.71
C ILE A 18 -5.41 -4.17 -6.65
N ALA A 19 -6.68 -4.51 -6.92
CA ALA A 19 -7.78 -3.56 -6.86
C ALA A 19 -7.99 -3.04 -5.43
N THR A 20 -7.89 -3.93 -4.44
CA THR A 20 -7.98 -3.56 -3.01
C THR A 20 -6.85 -2.61 -2.60
N ALA A 21 -5.61 -2.93 -3.00
CA ALA A 21 -4.45 -2.07 -2.73
C ALA A 21 -4.55 -0.71 -3.44
N SER A 22 -5.04 -0.70 -4.69
CA SER A 22 -5.27 0.53 -5.44
C SER A 22 -6.25 1.43 -4.70
N VAL A 23 -7.38 0.91 -4.23
CA VAL A 23 -8.36 1.73 -3.47
C VAL A 23 -7.80 2.22 -2.14
N LEU A 24 -7.00 1.42 -1.45
CA LEU A 24 -6.30 1.87 -0.24
C LEU A 24 -5.37 3.06 -0.54
N ILE A 25 -4.64 3.02 -1.65
CA ILE A 25 -3.67 4.04 -2.04
C ILE A 25 -4.35 5.32 -2.55
N THR A 26 -5.34 5.19 -3.43
CA THR A 26 -5.98 6.34 -4.09
C THR A 26 -7.15 6.92 -3.31
N GLY A 27 -7.82 6.09 -2.50
CA GLY A 27 -9.13 6.40 -1.95
C GLY A 27 -10.23 6.43 -3.02
N PRO A 28 -11.51 6.55 -2.62
CA PRO A 28 -12.64 6.58 -3.55
C PRO A 28 -12.68 7.81 -4.47
N SER A 29 -12.11 8.96 -4.09
CA SER A 29 -12.07 10.15 -4.95
C SER A 29 -10.73 10.37 -5.65
N GLY A 30 -9.78 9.45 -5.51
CA GLY A 30 -8.47 9.55 -6.16
C GLY A 30 -7.48 10.50 -5.47
N ASN A 31 -7.86 11.10 -4.34
CA ASN A 31 -7.02 12.02 -3.57
C ASN A 31 -7.23 11.91 -2.05
N ASP A 32 -8.05 10.96 -1.60
CA ASP A 32 -8.46 10.75 -0.21
C ASP A 32 -7.99 9.38 0.34
N GLY A 33 -7.02 8.78 -0.34
CA GLY A 33 -6.39 7.52 0.05
C GLY A 33 -5.24 7.67 1.05
N LEU A 34 -4.48 6.59 1.20
CA LEU A 34 -3.32 6.53 2.10
C LEU A 34 -2.07 7.21 1.52
N GLU A 35 -2.00 7.40 0.20
CA GLU A 35 -0.94 8.17 -0.45
C GLU A 35 -1.46 9.53 -0.90
N GLY A 36 -0.61 10.55 -0.76
CA GLY A 36 -0.85 11.83 -1.42
C GLY A 36 -0.72 11.70 -2.93
N VAL A 37 -1.27 12.66 -3.68
CA VAL A 37 -1.21 12.70 -5.14
C VAL A 37 -0.66 14.03 -5.63
N SER A 38 0.26 13.98 -6.60
CA SER A 38 0.69 15.15 -7.37
C SER A 38 0.73 14.85 -8.86
N TYR A 39 -0.07 15.55 -9.66
CA TYR A 39 -0.08 15.37 -11.11
C TYR A 39 1.12 16.01 -11.83
N ILE A 40 1.90 16.82 -11.12
CA ILE A 40 3.13 17.43 -11.64
C ILE A 40 4.32 16.82 -10.88
N PRO A 41 5.39 16.37 -11.56
CA PRO A 41 6.58 15.87 -10.91
C PRO A 41 7.19 16.88 -9.93
N TYR A 42 7.54 16.40 -8.73
CA TYR A 42 8.20 17.20 -7.70
C TYR A 42 9.37 16.41 -7.09
N LYS A 43 10.30 17.10 -6.44
CA LYS A 43 11.32 16.44 -5.61
C LYS A 43 10.79 16.23 -4.21
N ASP A 44 10.87 15.01 -3.71
CA ASP A 44 10.56 14.70 -2.32
C ASP A 44 11.64 15.25 -1.36
N ILE A 45 11.46 15.00 -0.06
CA ILE A 45 12.37 15.48 1.00
C ILE A 45 13.79 14.91 0.91
N VAL A 46 14.00 13.81 0.18
CA VAL A 46 15.32 13.19 -0.05
C VAL A 46 15.86 13.45 -1.47
N GLY A 47 15.16 14.28 -2.26
CA GLY A 47 15.61 14.73 -3.57
C GLY A 47 15.26 13.81 -4.74
N VAL A 48 14.39 12.80 -4.54
CA VAL A 48 13.93 11.89 -5.58
C VAL A 48 12.75 12.51 -6.33
N TRP A 49 12.76 12.39 -7.66
CA TRP A 49 11.63 12.81 -8.50
C TRP A 49 10.44 11.86 -8.31
N THR A 50 9.30 12.44 -7.96
CA THR A 50 8.07 11.74 -7.61
C THR A 50 6.87 12.37 -8.32
N VAL A 51 5.93 11.56 -8.78
CA VAL A 51 4.67 12.00 -9.42
C VAL A 51 3.53 11.05 -9.07
N CYS A 52 2.30 11.43 -9.37
CA CYS A 52 1.08 10.66 -9.11
C CYS A 52 1.00 10.24 -7.64
N HIS A 53 0.62 8.99 -7.37
CA HIS A 53 0.46 8.45 -6.01
C HIS A 53 1.79 7.94 -5.43
N GLY A 54 2.86 8.74 -5.52
CA GLY A 54 4.19 8.33 -5.05
C GLY A 54 5.01 7.51 -6.04
N HIS A 55 4.67 7.55 -7.33
CA HIS A 55 5.45 6.89 -8.37
C HIS A 55 6.84 7.55 -8.49
N THR A 56 7.89 6.72 -8.51
CA THR A 56 9.28 7.12 -8.73
C THR A 56 9.87 6.29 -9.86
N GLY A 57 10.68 6.90 -10.73
CA GLY A 57 11.20 6.20 -11.88
C GLY A 57 11.96 7.11 -12.85
N LYS A 58 12.74 6.49 -13.74
CA LYS A 58 13.44 7.20 -14.83
C LYS A 58 12.48 7.59 -15.97
N ASP A 59 11.28 7.03 -15.97
CA ASP A 59 10.18 7.29 -16.90
C ASP A 59 9.36 8.55 -16.56
N ILE A 60 9.71 9.26 -15.48
CA ILE A 60 9.08 10.54 -15.14
C ILE A 60 9.53 11.63 -16.13
N MET A 61 8.55 12.24 -16.78
CA MET A 61 8.75 13.38 -17.70
C MET A 61 8.60 14.70 -16.94
N LEU A 62 9.70 15.42 -16.74
CA LEU A 62 9.70 16.72 -16.08
C LEU A 62 8.92 17.76 -16.90
N GLY A 63 8.14 18.61 -16.21
CA GLY A 63 7.32 19.65 -16.86
C GLY A 63 6.00 19.14 -17.47
N LYS A 64 5.74 17.82 -17.43
CA LYS A 64 4.44 17.26 -17.83
C LYS A 64 3.44 17.31 -16.67
N THR A 65 2.20 17.69 -16.98
CA THR A 65 1.05 17.39 -16.13
C THR A 65 0.48 16.02 -16.53
N TYR A 66 0.50 15.08 -15.59
CA TYR A 66 -0.05 13.75 -15.77
C TYR A 66 -1.57 13.78 -15.56
N THR A 67 -2.28 12.98 -16.36
CA THR A 67 -3.72 12.77 -16.20
C THR A 67 -3.99 11.72 -15.11
N GLU A 68 -5.22 11.71 -14.59
CA GLU A 68 -5.67 10.66 -13.67
C GLU A 68 -5.52 9.26 -14.25
N ALA A 69 -5.83 9.08 -15.54
CA ALA A 69 -5.67 7.81 -16.23
C ALA A 69 -4.20 7.36 -16.31
N GLU A 70 -3.27 8.28 -16.59
CA GLU A 70 -1.83 7.99 -16.57
C GLU A 70 -1.36 7.63 -15.15
N CYS A 71 -1.82 8.36 -14.13
CA CYS A 71 -1.48 8.06 -12.74
C CYS A 71 -2.01 6.70 -12.28
N LYS A 72 -3.22 6.32 -12.69
CA LYS A 72 -3.78 4.99 -12.44
C LYS A 72 -3.00 3.89 -13.15
N ALA A 73 -2.57 4.13 -14.38
CA ALA A 73 -1.74 3.17 -15.12
C ALA A 73 -0.37 2.96 -14.45
N LEU A 74 0.27 4.04 -13.98
CA LEU A 74 1.51 3.97 -13.21
C LEU A 74 1.31 3.20 -11.90
N LEU A 75 0.24 3.49 -11.16
CA LEU A 75 -0.05 2.79 -9.91
C LEU A 75 -0.26 1.28 -10.13
N ASN A 76 -1.00 0.89 -11.18
CA ASN A 76 -1.20 -0.52 -11.53
C ASN A 76 0.14 -1.21 -11.87
N LYS A 77 1.03 -0.53 -12.61
CA LYS A 77 2.38 -1.01 -12.94
C LYS A 77 3.22 -1.21 -11.68
N ASP A 78 3.19 -0.25 -10.76
CA ASP A 78 3.96 -0.30 -9.51
C ASP A 78 3.41 -1.39 -8.57
N LEU A 79 2.10 -1.52 -8.43
CA LEU A 79 1.47 -2.58 -7.63
C LEU A 79 1.77 -3.97 -8.21
N ALA A 80 1.78 -4.12 -9.53
CA ALA A 80 2.22 -5.37 -10.16
C ALA A 80 3.69 -5.67 -9.86
N THR A 81 4.53 -4.64 -9.74
CA THR A 81 5.94 -4.79 -9.32
C THR A 81 6.03 -5.21 -7.85
N VAL A 82 5.27 -4.58 -6.96
CA VAL A 82 5.16 -4.98 -5.54
C VAL A 82 4.74 -6.45 -5.42
N ALA A 83 3.70 -6.85 -6.14
CA ALA A 83 3.20 -8.22 -6.16
C ALA A 83 4.30 -9.22 -6.56
N ARG A 84 5.02 -8.96 -7.67
CA ARG A 84 6.16 -9.80 -8.10
C ARG A 84 7.28 -9.85 -7.06
N GLN A 85 7.51 -8.76 -6.34
CA GLN A 85 8.59 -8.67 -5.37
C GLN A 85 8.31 -9.40 -4.05
N ILE A 86 7.05 -9.60 -3.66
CA ILE A 86 6.71 -10.19 -2.36
C ILE A 86 5.99 -11.52 -2.42
N ASN A 87 5.21 -11.82 -3.47
CA ASN A 87 4.43 -13.05 -3.53
C ASN A 87 5.28 -14.32 -3.41
N PRO A 88 6.48 -14.42 -4.01
CA PRO A 88 7.33 -15.61 -3.85
C PRO A 88 7.81 -15.87 -2.41
N TYR A 89 7.68 -14.88 -1.51
CA TYR A 89 8.08 -15.00 -0.12
C TYR A 89 6.92 -15.40 0.80
N ILE A 90 5.68 -15.31 0.32
CA ILE A 90 4.48 -15.70 1.06
C ILE A 90 4.22 -17.18 0.73
N GLU A 91 4.52 -18.05 1.68
CA GLU A 91 4.57 -19.51 1.49
C GLU A 91 3.25 -20.22 1.83
N VAL A 92 2.26 -19.47 2.32
CA VAL A 92 0.94 -19.97 2.71
C VAL A 92 -0.16 -19.23 1.95
N ASP A 93 -1.32 -19.89 1.81
CA ASP A 93 -2.50 -19.23 1.30
C ASP A 93 -2.99 -18.16 2.28
N ILE A 94 -3.22 -16.96 1.75
CA ILE A 94 -3.76 -15.83 2.49
C ILE A 94 -4.95 -15.24 1.73
N PRO A 95 -5.94 -14.66 2.42
CA PRO A 95 -7.05 -13.97 1.77
C PRO A 95 -6.56 -12.83 0.86
N GLU A 96 -7.28 -12.60 -0.24
CA GLU A 96 -6.97 -11.51 -1.17
C GLU A 96 -7.01 -10.13 -0.50
N THR A 97 -7.86 -9.95 0.52
CA THR A 97 -7.89 -8.73 1.35
C THR A 97 -6.62 -8.56 2.16
N THR A 98 -6.13 -9.64 2.80
CA THR A 98 -4.82 -9.67 3.47
C THR A 98 -3.73 -9.32 2.47
N ARG A 99 -3.68 -9.98 1.31
CA ARG A 99 -2.69 -9.72 0.27
C ARG A 99 -2.74 -8.26 -0.23
N GLY A 100 -3.92 -7.71 -0.44
CA GLY A 100 -4.11 -6.31 -0.85
C GLY A 100 -3.63 -5.31 0.20
N ALA A 101 -3.88 -5.58 1.48
CA ALA A 101 -3.33 -4.78 2.58
C ALA A 101 -1.79 -4.83 2.61
N LEU A 102 -1.18 -6.00 2.35
CA LEU A 102 0.27 -6.15 2.27
C LEU A 102 0.86 -5.39 1.08
N TYR A 103 0.18 -5.35 -0.07
CA TYR A 103 0.62 -4.53 -1.20
C TYR A 103 0.63 -3.04 -0.84
N SER A 104 -0.42 -2.51 -0.20
CA SER A 104 -0.43 -1.12 0.31
C SER A 104 0.71 -0.86 1.31
N PHE A 105 0.93 -1.80 2.23
CA PHE A 105 1.99 -1.70 3.22
C PHE A 105 3.37 -1.67 2.56
N VAL A 106 3.64 -2.60 1.64
CA VAL A 106 4.92 -2.73 0.93
C VAL A 106 5.15 -1.57 -0.03
N TYR A 107 4.09 -1.02 -0.64
CA TYR A 107 4.20 0.21 -1.44
C TYR A 107 4.81 1.34 -0.62
N ASN A 108 4.50 1.42 0.67
CA ASN A 108 5.04 2.44 1.57
C ASN A 108 6.44 2.15 2.10
N VAL A 109 6.68 0.92 2.56
CA VAL A 109 7.91 0.58 3.29
C VAL A 109 8.98 -0.05 2.40
N GLY A 110 8.62 -0.48 1.19
CA GLY A 110 9.47 -1.18 0.25
C GLY A 110 9.59 -2.69 0.52
N ALA A 111 9.81 -3.45 -0.56
CA ALA A 111 9.87 -4.92 -0.50
C ALA A 111 11.05 -5.45 0.34
N GLY A 112 12.18 -4.74 0.39
CA GLY A 112 13.33 -5.13 1.21
C GLY A 112 12.98 -5.22 2.70
N ASN A 113 12.27 -4.21 3.20
CA ASN A 113 11.79 -4.17 4.59
C ASN A 113 10.76 -5.26 4.89
N PHE A 114 9.87 -5.55 3.94
CA PHE A 114 8.90 -6.64 4.08
C PHE A 114 9.58 -8.01 4.19
N ARG A 115 10.55 -8.29 3.32
CA ARG A 115 11.23 -9.60 3.23
C ARG A 115 11.97 -10.00 4.52
N THR A 116 12.44 -9.04 5.30
CA THR A 116 13.14 -9.29 6.58
C THR A 116 12.22 -9.14 7.81
N SER A 117 10.95 -8.80 7.60
CA SER A 117 10.02 -8.44 8.67
C SER A 117 9.57 -9.63 9.52
N THR A 118 9.31 -9.35 10.80
CA THR A 118 8.57 -10.28 11.69
C THR A 118 7.16 -10.55 11.17
N LEU A 119 6.57 -9.59 10.47
CA LEU A 119 5.26 -9.71 9.84
C LEU A 119 5.25 -10.89 8.85
N LEU A 120 6.21 -10.94 7.92
CA LEU A 120 6.32 -12.04 6.95
C LEU A 120 6.54 -13.39 7.63
N ARG A 121 7.43 -13.45 8.63
CA ARG A 121 7.65 -14.69 9.39
C ARG A 121 6.35 -15.21 10.02
N LYS A 122 5.50 -14.32 10.55
CA LYS A 122 4.20 -14.70 11.11
C LYS A 122 3.21 -15.17 10.04
N ILE A 123 3.21 -14.55 8.86
CA ILE A 123 2.41 -15.04 7.72
C ILE A 123 2.78 -16.48 7.41
N ASN A 124 4.06 -16.78 7.21
CA ASN A 124 4.50 -18.13 6.83
C ASN A 124 4.35 -19.17 7.97
N GLN A 125 4.13 -18.72 9.21
CA GLN A 125 3.73 -19.57 10.33
C GLN A 125 2.22 -19.85 10.38
N GLY A 126 1.43 -19.28 9.47
CA GLY A 126 -0.03 -19.32 9.49
C GLY A 126 -0.67 -18.38 10.52
N ASP A 127 0.11 -17.58 11.25
CA ASP A 127 -0.37 -16.61 12.23
C ASP A 127 -0.79 -15.30 11.52
N ILE A 128 -1.88 -15.37 10.75
CA ILE A 128 -2.38 -14.22 9.96
C ILE A 128 -2.78 -13.06 10.88
N LYS A 129 -3.48 -13.35 11.98
CA LYS A 129 -3.90 -12.32 12.94
C LYS A 129 -2.69 -11.61 13.56
N GLY A 130 -1.71 -12.38 14.06
CA GLY A 130 -0.50 -11.82 14.62
C GLY A 130 0.36 -11.10 13.58
N ALA A 131 0.34 -11.53 12.31
CA ALA A 131 0.98 -10.81 11.23
C ALA A 131 0.33 -9.45 10.98
N CYS A 132 -1.01 -9.37 10.89
CA CYS A 132 -1.71 -8.10 10.77
C CYS A 132 -1.44 -7.18 11.97
N ASP A 133 -1.30 -7.71 13.18
CA ASP A 133 -0.90 -6.94 14.36
C ASP A 133 0.53 -6.36 14.27
N GLN A 134 1.44 -7.00 13.51
CA GLN A 134 2.79 -6.46 13.29
C GLN A 134 2.78 -5.14 12.50
N LEU A 135 1.72 -4.81 11.76
CA LEU A 135 1.63 -3.52 11.04
C LEU A 135 1.82 -2.33 12.01
N ARG A 136 1.36 -2.44 13.26
CA ARG A 136 1.48 -1.40 14.29
C ARG A 136 2.94 -1.04 14.65
N ARG A 137 3.88 -1.95 14.41
CA ARG A 137 5.32 -1.71 14.64
C ARG A 137 5.92 -0.74 13.60
N TRP A 138 5.28 -0.60 12.44
CA TRP A 138 5.77 0.22 11.32
C TRP A 138 5.20 1.63 11.35
N THR A 139 5.33 2.30 12.51
CA THR A 139 4.76 3.63 12.78
C THR A 139 5.82 4.70 13.13
N TYR A 140 7.09 4.36 13.01
CA TYR A 140 8.24 5.23 13.30
C TYR A 140 8.94 5.66 12.01
N ALA A 141 9.38 6.92 11.95
CA ALA A 141 10.27 7.45 10.92
C ALA A 141 11.16 8.53 11.56
N GLY A 142 12.46 8.53 11.24
CA GLY A 142 13.43 9.44 11.86
C GLY A 142 13.51 9.32 13.39
N GLY A 143 13.36 8.10 13.93
CA GLY A 143 13.40 7.83 15.37
C GLY A 143 12.16 8.25 16.17
N LYS A 144 11.15 8.86 15.53
CA LYS A 144 9.91 9.32 16.17
C LYS A 144 8.69 8.59 15.64
N GLN A 145 7.70 8.34 16.50
CA GLN A 145 6.40 7.80 16.10
C GLN A 145 5.53 8.88 15.44
N TRP A 146 4.88 8.55 14.32
CA TRP A 146 4.05 9.48 13.57
C TRP A 146 2.58 9.08 13.59
N LYS A 147 1.71 10.03 14.00
CA LYS A 147 0.25 9.82 14.01
C LYS A 147 -0.28 9.37 12.65
N GLY A 148 0.21 9.96 11.55
CA GLY A 148 -0.17 9.58 10.20
C GLY A 148 0.14 8.11 9.88
N LEU A 149 1.32 7.62 10.27
CA LEU A 149 1.67 6.21 10.09
C LEU A 149 0.82 5.30 10.99
N MET A 150 0.53 5.71 12.23
CA MET A 150 -0.38 4.94 13.10
C MET A 150 -1.75 4.77 12.46
N THR A 151 -2.35 5.86 11.97
CA THR A 151 -3.64 5.81 11.28
C THR A 151 -3.60 4.95 10.03
N ARG A 152 -2.55 5.08 9.20
CA ARG A 152 -2.33 4.23 8.03
C ARG A 152 -2.29 2.75 8.39
N ARG A 153 -1.51 2.37 9.40
CA ARG A 153 -1.34 0.97 9.80
C ARG A 153 -2.61 0.39 10.40
N GLU A 154 -3.41 1.17 11.12
CA GLU A 154 -4.73 0.69 11.59
C GLU A 154 -5.69 0.42 10.42
N ILE A 155 -5.69 1.26 9.39
CA ILE A 155 -6.53 1.05 8.18
C ILE A 155 -6.07 -0.21 7.44
N GLU A 156 -4.76 -0.34 7.17
CA GLU A 156 -4.19 -1.53 6.53
C GLU A 156 -4.47 -2.78 7.35
N ARG A 157 -4.36 -2.70 8.69
CA ARG A 157 -4.68 -3.81 9.59
C ARG A 157 -6.16 -4.20 9.54
N GLU A 158 -7.07 -3.23 9.47
CA GLU A 158 -8.50 -3.50 9.34
C GLU A 158 -8.81 -4.25 8.03
N VAL A 159 -8.19 -3.87 6.90
CA VAL A 159 -8.31 -4.62 5.63
C VAL A 159 -7.60 -5.97 5.70
N CYS A 160 -6.46 -6.04 6.38
CA CYS A 160 -5.69 -7.28 6.56
C CYS A 160 -6.51 -8.39 7.24
N LEU A 161 -7.36 -7.99 8.20
CA LEU A 161 -8.25 -8.87 8.97
C LEU A 161 -9.67 -8.96 8.38
N TRP A 162 -9.88 -8.48 7.16
CA TRP A 162 -11.22 -8.41 6.58
C TRP A 162 -11.84 -9.79 6.42
N GLY A 163 -13.05 -9.98 6.98
CA GLY A 163 -13.76 -11.27 6.96
C GLY A 163 -13.23 -12.30 7.95
N GLN A 164 -12.28 -11.93 8.82
CA GLN A 164 -11.69 -12.79 9.86
C GLN A 164 -12.18 -12.40 11.28
N GLN A 165 -13.32 -11.70 11.37
CA GLN A 165 -13.98 -11.32 12.62
C GLN A 165 -15.15 -12.23 12.93
#